data_AF-A0A7X8W2H1-F1
#
_entry.id   AF-A0A7X8W2H1-F1
#
_cell.length_a   1.000
_cell.length_b   1.000
_cell.length_c   1.000
_cell.angle_alpha   90.00
_cell.angle_beta   90.00
_cell.angle_gamma   90.00
#
_symmetry.space_group_name_H-M   'P 1'
#
loop_
_entity.id
_entity.type
_entity.pdbx_description
1 polymer ?
#
loop_
_entity_poly.entity_id
_entity_poly.type
_entity_poly.pdbx_seq_one_letter_code
_entity_poly.pdbx_strand_id
1 'polypeptide(L)'
;KSNLECGNLNIATVKDFYFVPLYPEGLKEEEKKFILGGQANLWTEKIENMRQAEYLMFPRLIAYFDALTNYSKRDWKEFKSHKREILHSLIDSNIACYPGEWE
;
A
#
# COMPACT_ATOMS: atom_id res chain seq x y z
N LYS A 1 12.08 16.16 5.53
CA LYS A 1 10.95 15.61 6.32
C LYS A 1 9.70 16.35 5.86
N SER A 2 8.99 15.78 4.88
CA SER A 2 7.85 16.39 4.19
C SER A 2 6.60 16.30 5.06
N ASN A 3 6.35 17.35 5.86
CA ASN A 3 5.14 17.50 6.68
C ASN A 3 3.91 17.92 5.85
N LEU A 4 3.71 17.32 4.67
CA LEU A 4 2.68 17.73 3.71
C LEU A 4 1.82 16.56 3.20
N GLU A 5 1.82 15.43 3.90
CA GLU A 5 0.77 14.43 3.71
C GLU A 5 -0.36 14.68 4.71
N CYS A 6 -1.60 14.65 4.23
CA CYS A 6 -2.78 14.78 5.08
C CYS A 6 -2.86 13.57 6.03
N GLY A 7 -2.43 13.74 7.28
CA GLY A 7 -2.47 12.71 8.31
C GLY A 7 -1.40 12.94 9.37
N ASN A 8 -1.81 13.21 10.61
CA ASN A 8 -0.91 13.48 11.74
C ASN A 8 -0.33 12.22 12.40
N LEU A 9 -0.28 11.11 11.65
CA LEU A 9 0.29 9.83 12.06
C LEU A 9 1.46 9.57 11.11
N ASN A 10 2.59 9.08 11.64
CA ASN A 10 3.82 8.77 10.89
C ASN A 10 3.52 8.31 9.44
N ILE A 11 4.24 8.87 8.47
CA ILE A 11 4.04 8.58 7.04
C ILE A 11 4.23 7.07 6.84
N ALA A 12 3.16 6.38 6.46
CA ALA A 12 3.21 5.00 6.03
C ALA A 12 3.58 4.98 4.53
N THR A 13 4.80 4.51 4.24
CA THR A 13 5.36 4.53 2.89
C THR A 13 4.82 3.37 2.06
N VAL A 14 5.07 3.39 0.75
CA VAL A 14 4.68 2.27 -0.13
C VAL A 14 5.35 0.97 0.33
N LYS A 15 6.60 1.07 0.79
CA LYS A 15 7.36 -0.06 1.34
C LYS A 15 6.72 -0.59 2.64
N ASP A 16 6.26 0.28 3.52
CA ASP A 16 5.58 -0.15 4.75
C ASP A 16 4.33 -0.98 4.42
N PHE A 17 3.53 -0.54 3.44
CA PHE A 17 2.36 -1.30 2.96
C PHE A 17 2.73 -2.64 2.33
N TYR A 18 3.86 -2.73 1.63
CA TYR A 18 4.34 -3.98 1.03
C TYR A 18 4.74 -5.03 2.08
N PHE A 19 5.27 -4.59 3.22
CA PHE A 19 5.79 -5.45 4.27
C PHE A 19 4.83 -5.68 5.44
N VAL A 20 3.56 -5.28 5.32
CA VAL A 20 2.54 -5.64 6.32
C VAL A 20 2.52 -7.16 6.52
N PRO A 21 2.60 -7.65 7.77
CA PRO A 21 2.51 -9.08 8.06
C PRO A 21 1.06 -9.56 7.93
N LEU A 22 0.86 -10.65 7.19
CA LEU A 22 -0.44 -11.33 7.11
C LEU A 22 -0.69 -12.21 8.33
N TYR A 23 0.37 -12.88 8.80
CA TYR A 23 0.32 -13.74 9.98
C TYR A 23 0.98 -13.02 11.16
N PRO A 24 0.26 -12.82 12.27
CA PRO A 24 0.85 -12.36 13.52
C PRO A 24 1.99 -13.28 13.98
N GLU A 25 2.98 -12.72 14.66
CA GLU A 25 4.04 -13.50 15.29
C GLU A 25 3.49 -14.44 16.35
N GLY A 26 4.06 -15.65 16.44
CA GLY A 26 3.66 -16.65 17.43
C GLY A 26 2.40 -17.47 17.08
N LEU A 27 1.80 -17.24 15.91
CA LEU A 27 0.68 -18.03 15.42
C LEU A 27 1.11 -19.44 15.01
N LYS A 28 0.39 -20.47 15.47
CA LYS A 28 0.66 -21.86 15.06
C LYS A 28 0.24 -22.09 13.61
N GLU A 29 0.87 -23.06 12.94
CA GLU A 29 0.54 -23.36 11.54
C GLU A 29 -0.93 -23.76 11.35
N GLU A 30 -1.53 -24.47 12.30
CA GLU A 30 -2.93 -24.88 12.20
C GLU A 30 -3.91 -23.71 12.35
N GLU A 31 -3.48 -22.60 12.95
CA GLU A 31 -4.29 -21.41 13.20
C GLU A 31 -4.30 -20.46 12.00
N LYS A 32 -3.27 -20.52 11.14
CA LYS A 32 -3.18 -19.69 9.92
C LYS A 32 -4.38 -19.83 8.99
N LYS A 33 -5.01 -21.01 8.97
CA LYS A 33 -6.21 -21.29 8.16
C LYS A 33 -7.43 -20.43 8.52
N PHE A 34 -7.45 -19.83 9.72
CA PHE A 34 -8.53 -18.95 10.15
C PHE A 34 -8.34 -17.50 9.68
N ILE A 35 -7.16 -17.15 9.16
CA ILE A 35 -6.92 -15.84 8.55
C ILE A 35 -7.46 -15.87 7.13
N LEU A 36 -8.50 -15.08 6.88
CA LEU A 36 -9.16 -15.01 5.57
C LEU A 36 -8.39 -14.14 4.56
N GLY A 37 -7.56 -13.22 5.04
CA GLY A 37 -6.82 -12.29 4.21
C GLY A 37 -6.52 -10.99 4.95
N GLY A 38 -6.37 -9.91 4.18
CA GLY A 38 -6.07 -8.58 4.67
C GLY A 38 -6.94 -7.52 4.03
N GLN A 39 -7.08 -6.37 4.70
CA GLN A 39 -7.82 -5.20 4.24
C GLN A 39 -7.05 -3.93 4.58
N ALA A 40 -7.08 -2.96 3.66
CA ALA A 40 -6.62 -1.60 3.90
C ALA A 40 -7.83 -0.66 4.08
N ASN A 41 -7.85 0.09 5.18
CA ASN A 41 -8.91 1.05 5.49
C ASN A 41 -8.48 2.46 5.10
N LEU A 42 -9.40 3.21 4.48
CA LEU A 42 -9.24 4.64 4.25
C LEU A 42 -10.21 5.39 5.16
N TRP A 43 -9.67 6.12 6.13
CA TRP A 43 -10.44 7.00 6.99
C TRP A 43 -10.49 8.39 6.36
N THR A 44 -11.69 8.98 6.31
CA THR A 44 -11.97 10.17 5.48
C THR A 44 -12.14 11.46 6.28
N GLU A 45 -11.77 11.50 7.56
CA GLU A 45 -11.97 12.67 8.44
C GLU A 45 -11.24 13.93 7.94
N LYS A 46 -10.18 13.75 7.14
CA LYS A 46 -9.37 14.82 6.54
C LYS A 46 -9.33 14.77 5.01
N ILE A 47 -10.24 14.03 4.39
CA ILE A 47 -10.31 13.88 2.93
C ILE A 47 -11.48 14.71 2.43
N GLU A 48 -11.16 15.76 1.67
CA GLU A 48 -12.14 16.75 1.20
C GLU A 48 -12.65 16.44 -0.21
N ASN A 49 -11.92 15.63 -0.99
CA ASN A 49 -12.32 15.27 -2.35
C ASN A 49 -11.72 13.93 -2.80
N MET A 50 -12.23 13.41 -3.93
CA MET A 50 -11.80 12.13 -4.49
C MET A 50 -10.35 12.10 -4.93
N ARG A 51 -9.79 13.20 -5.47
CA ARG A 51 -8.37 13.23 -5.86
C ARG A 51 -7.44 13.08 -4.65
N GLN A 52 -7.82 13.63 -3.49
CA GLN A 52 -7.10 13.39 -2.25
C GLN A 52 -7.21 11.93 -1.81
N ALA A 53 -8.39 11.32 -1.91
CA ALA A 53 -8.59 9.89 -1.60
C ALA A 53 -7.70 9.00 -2.47
N GLU A 54 -7.70 9.22 -3.78
CA GLU A 54 -6.87 8.49 -4.75
C GLU A 54 -5.38 8.66 -4.44
N TYR A 55 -4.93 9.90 -4.19
CA TYR A 55 -3.53 10.18 -3.84
C TYR A 55 -3.11 9.48 -2.53
N LEU A 56 -4.02 9.39 -1.55
CA LEU A 56 -3.79 8.67 -0.30
C LEU A 56 -3.77 7.14 -0.51
N MET A 57 -4.56 6.61 -1.44
CA MET A 57 -4.62 5.17 -1.71
C MET A 57 -3.50 4.67 -2.62
N PHE A 58 -3.18 5.39 -3.70
CA PHE A 58 -2.29 4.89 -4.75
C PHE A 58 -0.91 5.55 -4.69
N PRO A 59 0.18 4.78 -4.86
CA PRO A 59 0.24 3.35 -5.24
C PRO A 59 0.26 2.37 -4.05
N ARG A 60 0.11 2.83 -2.81
CA ARG A 60 0.17 2.01 -1.58
C ARG A 60 -0.74 0.78 -1.64
N LEU A 61 -1.96 0.95 -2.14
CA LEU A 61 -2.94 -0.13 -2.25
C LEU A 61 -2.49 -1.23 -3.23
N ILE A 62 -1.81 -0.85 -4.33
CA ILE A 62 -1.25 -1.82 -5.29
C ILE A 62 -0.15 -2.64 -4.63
N ALA A 63 0.75 -1.98 -3.89
CA ALA A 63 1.81 -2.66 -3.14
C ALA A 63 1.24 -3.63 -2.09
N TYR A 64 0.19 -3.23 -1.39
CA TYR A 64 -0.50 -4.07 -0.42
C TYR A 64 -1.12 -5.31 -1.07
N PHE A 65 -1.83 -5.15 -2.18
CA PHE A 65 -2.47 -6.27 -2.87
C PHE A 65 -1.45 -7.25 -3.46
N ASP A 66 -0.40 -6.76 -4.12
CA ASP A 66 0.68 -7.62 -4.64
C ASP A 66 1.30 -8.45 -3.51
N ALA A 67 1.63 -7.79 -2.40
CA ALA A 67 2.18 -8.43 -1.21
C ALA A 67 1.22 -9.48 -0.62
N LEU A 68 -0.08 -9.17 -0.56
CA LEU A 68 -1.08 -10.08 -0.01
C LEU A 68 -1.27 -11.33 -0.88
N THR A 69 -1.30 -11.17 -2.21
CA THR A 69 -1.48 -12.30 -3.14
C THR A 69 -0.22 -13.15 -3.29
N ASN A 70 0.96 -12.53 -3.20
CA ASN A 70 2.25 -13.19 -3.37
C ASN A 70 2.98 -13.41 -2.03
N TYR A 71 2.26 -13.52 -0.91
CA TYR A 71 2.83 -13.42 0.44
C TYR A 71 4.10 -14.28 0.70
N SER A 72 4.14 -15.52 0.19
CA SER A 72 5.28 -16.45 0.33
C SER A 72 6.42 -16.22 -0.67
N LYS A 73 6.18 -15.43 -1.72
CA LYS A 73 7.10 -15.13 -2.82
C LYS A 73 7.33 -13.62 -3.01
N ARG A 74 7.04 -12.81 -2.00
CA ARG A 74 7.18 -11.35 -2.07
C ARG A 74 8.62 -10.96 -2.41
N ASP A 75 8.79 -10.18 -3.47
CA ASP A 75 10.06 -9.58 -3.86
C ASP A 75 9.88 -8.07 -4.06
N TRP A 76 10.35 -7.31 -3.07
CA TRP A 76 10.30 -5.85 -3.12
C TRP A 76 11.10 -5.26 -4.28
N LYS A 77 12.23 -5.85 -4.66
CA LYS A 77 13.06 -5.33 -5.75
C LYS A 77 12.35 -5.52 -7.08
N GLU A 78 11.76 -6.69 -7.28
CA GLU A 78 10.95 -6.98 -8.48
C GLU A 78 9.74 -6.04 -8.54
N PHE A 79 8.96 -5.93 -7.47
CA PHE A 79 7.81 -5.02 -7.41
C PHE A 79 8.22 -3.56 -7.69
N LYS A 80 9.28 -3.08 -7.03
CA LYS A 80 9.79 -1.70 -7.22
C LYS A 80 10.30 -1.46 -8.64
N SER A 81 10.80 -2.49 -9.35
CA SER A 81 11.25 -2.34 -10.73
C SER A 81 10.11 -1.93 -11.69
N HIS A 82 8.87 -2.29 -11.35
CA HIS A 82 7.66 -1.92 -12.09
C HIS A 82 7.09 -0.53 -11.70
N LYS A 83 7.74 0.22 -10.80
CA LYS A 83 7.27 1.55 -10.34
C LYS A 83 6.86 2.46 -11.49
N ARG A 84 7.70 2.57 -12.51
CA ARG A 84 7.45 3.45 -13.65
C ARG A 84 6.18 3.06 -14.40
N GLU A 85 6.00 1.78 -14.68
CA GLU A 85 4.83 1.24 -15.38
C GLU A 85 3.55 1.44 -14.58
N ILE A 86 3.57 1.16 -13.28
CA ILE A 86 2.43 1.36 -12.37
C ILE A 86 2.01 2.83 -12.36
N LEU A 87 2.96 3.75 -12.20
CA LEU A 87 2.66 5.19 -12.18
C LEU A 87 2.11 5.69 -13.52
N HIS A 88 2.68 5.24 -14.64
CA HIS A 88 2.12 5.59 -15.96
C HIS A 88 0.69 5.08 -16.13
N SER A 89 0.41 3.83 -15.79
CA SER A 89 -0.93 3.25 -15.89
C SER A 89 -1.96 4.03 -15.06
N LEU A 90 -1.61 4.46 -13.85
CA LEU A 90 -2.46 5.29 -13.00
C LEU A 90 -2.71 6.68 -13.60
N ILE A 91 -1.66 7.32 -14.11
CA ILE A 91 -1.74 8.65 -14.75
C ILE A 91 -2.58 8.59 -16.03
N ASP A 92 -2.37 7.59 -16.88
CA ASP A 92 -3.11 7.37 -18.13
C ASP A 92 -4.60 7.10 -17.85
N SER A 93 -4.89 6.49 -16.69
CA SER A 93 -6.25 6.27 -16.20
C SER A 93 -6.84 7.49 -15.47
N ASN A 94 -6.13 8.62 -15.42
CA ASN A 94 -6.51 9.85 -14.70
C ASN A 94 -6.80 9.62 -13.20
N ILE A 95 -6.05 8.72 -12.55
CA ILE A 95 -6.11 8.47 -11.11
C ILE A 95 -5.00 9.29 -10.43
N ALA A 96 -5.35 10.10 -9.43
CA ALA A 96 -4.33 10.80 -8.66
C ALA A 96 -3.52 9.81 -7.81
N CYS A 97 -2.19 9.93 -7.82
CA CYS A 97 -1.32 9.02 -7.08
C CYS A 97 -0.08 9.74 -6.55
N TYR A 98 0.53 9.19 -5.50
CA TYR A 98 1.80 9.67 -4.98
C TYR A 98 2.98 9.24 -5.87
N PRO A 99 3.73 10.18 -6.50
CA PRO A 99 4.80 9.86 -7.44
C PRO A 99 6.19 9.73 -6.78
N GLY A 100 6.30 10.05 -5.48
CA GLY A 100 7.58 10.22 -4.78
C GLY A 100 8.32 8.92 -4.47
N GLU A 101 9.29 9.00 -3.56
CA GLU A 101 10.05 7.83 -3.12
C GLU A 101 9.18 6.81 -2.41
N TRP A 102 9.43 5.54 -2.65
CA TRP A 102 8.63 4.45 -2.10
C TRP A 102 9.17 3.95 -0.75
N GLU A 103 10.31 4.49 -0.33
CA GLU A 103 11.03 4.25 0.92
C GLU A 103 10.44 4.99 2.12
#